data_AF-A0A6I7Q2F0-F1
#
_entry.id   AF-A0A6I7Q2F0-F1
#
_cell.length_a   1.000
_cell.length_b   1.000
_cell.length_c   1.000
_cell.angle_alpha   90.00
_cell.angle_beta   90.00
_cell.angle_gamma   90.00
#
_symmetry.space_group_name_H-M   'P 1'
#
loop_
_entity.id
_entity.type
_entity.pdbx_description
1 polymer ?
#
loop_
_entity_poly.entity_id
_entity_poly.type
_entity_poly.pdbx_seq_one_letter_code
_entity_poly.pdbx_strand_id
1 'polypeptide(L)'
;MTRYISPARLQRLGMLGMNCRNVRYISRYNDRANYPLVDNKLKTKLLAEDLGVATPRLRLVVRTQHEISDLGRRLAGLEGFAIKPAKGSGGKGILVIAGRDGEQFRRPSGATLTLAELQRHLSNILAGLYSLGGTPDLAIVEDLIQPDPAFADYSFQGVPDIRIILFRGYPVMAMLRLATRASNAKANLHQGALGVGLDLASGQALNAVQFGRPIRIHPDTGADLLGLQVANWEDLLQLAARCYELAGLGYMGADLVVDAVRGPLLLELNARPGLAIQVANGMGLLPRLQHLEARRRLHHSPAARVAYAIHAFRRRDLPAPATTVSGASAQQATAPAAGPADDRADRPIDRPVRQQVGQLVGQPADRVTDAAG
;
A
#
# COMPACT_ATOMS: atom_id res chain seq x y z
N MET A 1 -6.90 14.79 -30.09
CA MET A 1 -7.56 13.86 -29.14
C MET A 1 -7.55 14.45 -27.75
N THR A 2 -8.71 14.57 -27.10
CA THR A 2 -8.82 15.17 -25.76
C THR A 2 -8.08 14.31 -24.75
N ARG A 3 -7.06 14.89 -24.10
CA ARG A 3 -6.17 14.23 -23.13
C ARG A 3 -6.84 13.87 -21.80
N TYR A 4 -8.14 14.17 -21.67
CA TYR A 4 -8.90 14.13 -20.42
C TYR A 4 -10.25 13.43 -20.62
N ILE A 5 -10.71 12.78 -19.55
CA ILE A 5 -12.01 12.12 -19.46
C ILE A 5 -13.03 13.06 -18.81
N SER A 6 -14.26 13.11 -19.34
CA SER A 6 -15.30 13.99 -18.78
C SER A 6 -15.82 13.47 -17.42
N PRO A 7 -16.24 14.37 -16.51
CA PRO A 7 -16.82 13.97 -15.22
C PRO A 7 -18.02 13.02 -15.35
N ALA A 8 -18.91 13.27 -16.32
CA ALA A 8 -20.05 12.39 -16.60
C ALA A 8 -19.62 10.98 -17.03
N ARG A 9 -18.50 10.85 -17.77
CA ARG A 9 -17.94 9.54 -18.12
C ARG A 9 -17.32 8.85 -16.91
N LEU A 10 -16.62 9.58 -16.03
CA LEU A 10 -16.10 9.02 -14.77
C LEU A 10 -17.23 8.50 -13.86
N GLN A 11 -18.34 9.23 -13.76
CA GLN A 11 -19.52 8.81 -13.02
C GLN A 11 -20.15 7.55 -13.61
N ARG A 12 -20.32 7.49 -14.94
CA ARG A 12 -20.83 6.28 -15.63
C ARG A 12 -19.94 5.06 -15.43
N LEU A 13 -18.63 5.25 -15.35
CA LEU A 13 -17.67 4.19 -15.02
C LEU A 13 -17.67 3.81 -13.53
N GLY A 14 -18.41 4.54 -12.69
CA GLY A 14 -18.50 4.28 -11.25
C GLY A 14 -17.23 4.65 -10.49
N MET A 15 -16.42 5.59 -11.00
CA MET A 15 -15.15 5.96 -10.39
C MET A 15 -15.38 6.61 -9.02
N LEU A 16 -14.85 5.97 -7.98
CA LEU A 16 -14.86 6.48 -6.62
C LEU A 16 -13.79 7.58 -6.50
N GLY A 17 -14.20 8.77 -6.06
CA GLY A 17 -13.28 9.87 -5.72
C GLY A 17 -12.78 9.80 -4.28
N MET A 18 -11.64 10.45 -3.98
CA MET A 18 -11.01 10.43 -2.65
C MET A 18 -11.94 10.96 -1.55
N ASN A 19 -12.66 12.07 -1.79
CA ASN A 19 -13.58 12.64 -0.81
C ASN A 19 -14.74 11.69 -0.50
N CYS A 20 -15.33 11.09 -1.54
CA CYS A 20 -16.38 10.09 -1.40
C CYS A 20 -15.88 8.86 -0.61
N ARG A 21 -14.70 8.33 -0.95
CA ARG A 21 -14.06 7.24 -0.20
C ARG A 21 -13.90 7.59 1.28
N ASN A 22 -13.33 8.76 1.57
CA ASN A 22 -13.02 9.18 2.93
C ASN A 22 -14.29 9.33 3.76
N VAL A 23 -15.28 10.08 3.26
CA VAL A 23 -16.50 10.39 4.02
C VAL A 23 -17.46 9.20 4.07
N ARG A 24 -17.77 8.58 2.93
CA ARG A 24 -18.84 7.57 2.85
C ARG A 24 -18.42 6.17 3.25
N TYR A 25 -17.13 5.84 3.14
CA TYR A 25 -16.65 4.48 3.37
C TYR A 25 -15.69 4.41 4.55
N ILE A 26 -14.62 5.20 4.57
CA ILE A 26 -13.65 5.17 5.67
C ILE A 26 -14.28 5.69 6.97
N SER A 27 -14.70 6.96 7.02
CA SER A 27 -15.23 7.55 8.27
C SER A 27 -16.50 6.87 8.78
N ARG A 28 -17.30 6.29 7.88
CA ARG A 28 -18.57 5.63 8.23
C ARG A 28 -18.39 4.20 8.74
N TYR A 29 -17.43 3.46 8.18
CA TYR A 29 -17.29 2.02 8.44
C TYR A 29 -16.02 1.64 9.20
N ASN A 30 -15.13 2.60 9.46
CA ASN A 30 -13.92 2.37 10.24
C ASN A 30 -13.99 3.16 11.55
N ASP A 31 -14.06 2.44 12.67
CA ASP A 31 -13.86 3.07 13.97
C ASP A 31 -12.41 3.56 14.07
N ARG A 32 -12.24 4.83 14.46
CA ARG A 32 -10.92 5.46 14.61
C ARG A 32 -10.09 4.79 15.70
N ALA A 33 -10.72 4.17 16.70
CA ALA A 33 -10.04 3.40 17.73
C ALA A 33 -9.23 2.22 17.15
N ASN A 34 -9.63 1.70 15.98
CA ASN A 34 -8.99 0.56 15.32
C ASN A 34 -7.86 0.95 14.37
N TYR A 35 -7.66 2.24 14.06
CA TYR A 35 -6.62 2.69 13.13
C TYR A 35 -5.20 2.29 13.59
N PRO A 36 -4.86 2.36 14.89
CA PRO A 36 -3.55 1.91 15.37
C PRO A 36 -3.25 0.43 15.09
N LEU A 37 -4.26 -0.42 14.83
CA LEU A 37 -4.07 -1.84 14.51
C LEU A 37 -3.47 -2.05 13.11
N VAL A 38 -3.62 -1.08 12.21
CA VAL A 38 -3.13 -1.16 10.82
C VAL A 38 -2.09 -0.10 10.49
N ASP A 39 -2.10 1.05 11.18
CA ASP A 39 -1.08 2.09 11.00
C ASP A 39 0.27 1.73 11.68
N ASN A 40 0.32 0.64 12.47
CA ASN A 40 1.53 0.13 13.11
C ASN A 40 1.76 -1.34 12.74
N LYS A 41 2.80 -1.60 11.93
CA LYS A 41 3.14 -2.94 11.41
C LYS A 41 3.40 -3.97 12.51
N LEU A 42 3.94 -3.57 13.66
CA LEU A 42 4.14 -4.49 14.78
C LEU A 42 2.80 -4.95 15.36
N LYS A 43 1.86 -4.02 15.57
CA LYS A 43 0.51 -4.35 16.06
C LYS A 43 -0.24 -5.23 15.07
N THR A 44 -0.18 -4.90 13.78
CA THR A 44 -0.76 -5.74 12.71
C THR A 44 -0.21 -7.16 12.77
N LYS A 45 1.11 -7.29 12.95
CA LYS A 45 1.78 -8.59 12.92
C LYS A 45 1.47 -9.45 14.14
N LEU A 46 1.53 -8.89 15.35
CA LEU A 46 1.17 -9.62 16.56
C LEU A 46 -0.27 -10.14 16.49
N LEU A 47 -1.21 -9.30 16.03
CA LEU A 47 -2.60 -9.71 15.88
C LEU A 47 -2.80 -10.74 14.75
N ALA A 48 -1.97 -10.68 13.70
CA ALA A 48 -1.97 -11.68 12.65
C ALA A 48 -1.49 -13.05 13.17
N GLU A 49 -0.41 -13.07 13.95
CA GLU A 49 0.10 -14.28 14.58
C GLU A 49 -0.93 -14.89 15.55
N ASP A 50 -1.54 -14.08 16.42
CA ASP A 50 -2.56 -14.51 17.39
C ASP A 50 -3.79 -15.16 16.73
N LEU A 51 -4.19 -14.67 15.56
CA LEU A 51 -5.34 -15.18 14.81
C LEU A 51 -4.96 -16.23 13.76
N GLY A 52 -3.70 -16.66 13.68
CA GLY A 52 -3.22 -17.62 12.68
C GLY A 52 -3.32 -17.11 11.23
N VAL A 53 -3.17 -15.80 11.02
CA VAL A 53 -3.04 -15.17 9.70
C VAL A 53 -1.58 -15.24 9.29
N ALA A 54 -1.30 -15.91 8.16
CA ALA A 54 0.06 -16.10 7.69
C ALA A 54 0.73 -14.75 7.37
N THR A 55 1.91 -14.50 7.93
CA THR A 55 2.72 -13.29 7.76
C THR A 55 4.20 -13.67 7.93
N PRO A 56 5.17 -12.90 7.39
CA PRO A 56 6.58 -13.17 7.66
C PRO A 56 6.85 -13.18 9.17
N ARG A 57 7.58 -14.19 9.66
CA ARG A 57 7.79 -14.37 11.09
C ARG A 57 8.51 -13.16 11.69
N LEU A 58 7.99 -12.62 12.79
CA LEU A 58 8.72 -11.64 13.58
C LEU A 58 9.92 -12.30 14.26
N ARG A 59 11.12 -11.78 14.02
CA ARG A 59 12.36 -12.30 14.63
C ARG A 59 12.80 -11.43 15.79
N LEU A 60 12.79 -10.11 15.60
CA LEU A 60 13.22 -9.16 16.62
C LEU A 60 12.37 -7.89 16.56
N VAL A 61 12.23 -7.25 17.71
CA VAL A 61 11.75 -5.88 17.85
C VAL A 61 12.86 -5.09 18.53
N VAL A 62 13.18 -3.92 18.00
CA VAL A 62 14.16 -2.98 18.58
C VAL A 62 13.41 -1.72 18.96
N ARG A 63 13.37 -1.43 20.27
CA ARG A 63 12.59 -0.30 20.82
C ARG A 63 13.48 0.83 21.33
N THR A 64 14.69 0.52 21.75
CA THR A 64 15.59 1.45 22.44
C THR A 64 16.99 1.46 21.82
N GLN A 65 17.74 2.54 22.05
CA GLN A 65 19.14 2.62 21.60
C GLN A 65 20.04 1.60 22.31
N HIS A 66 19.75 1.28 23.58
CA HIS A 66 20.50 0.26 24.32
C HIS A 66 20.42 -1.12 23.66
N GLU A 67 19.25 -1.48 23.12
CA GLU A 67 19.08 -2.74 22.39
C GLU A 67 19.92 -2.87 21.11
N ILE A 68 20.42 -1.75 20.57
CA ILE A 68 21.23 -1.71 19.34
C ILE A 68 22.67 -2.14 19.62
N SER A 69 23.21 -1.91 20.82
CA SER A 69 24.60 -2.31 21.14
C SER A 69 24.78 -3.82 21.09
N ASP A 70 23.75 -4.59 21.45
CA ASP A 70 23.74 -6.06 21.41
C ASP A 70 23.23 -6.65 20.08
N LEU A 71 23.03 -5.82 19.05
CA LEU A 71 22.43 -6.24 17.78
C LEU A 71 23.16 -7.42 17.13
N GLY A 72 24.50 -7.41 17.13
CA GLY A 72 25.30 -8.48 16.51
C GLY A 72 24.95 -9.86 17.08
N ARG A 73 24.85 -9.96 18.41
CA ARG A 73 24.46 -11.20 19.12
C ARG A 73 23.03 -11.61 18.76
N ARG A 74 22.11 -10.64 18.71
CA ARG A 74 20.69 -10.88 18.37
C ARG A 74 20.48 -11.34 16.93
N LEU A 75 21.37 -10.97 16.01
CA LEU A 75 21.34 -11.35 14.59
C LEU A 75 22.18 -12.59 14.24
N ALA A 76 22.95 -13.15 15.18
CA ALA A 76 23.95 -14.18 14.90
C ALA A 76 23.39 -15.45 14.23
N GLY A 77 22.13 -15.78 14.45
CA GLY A 77 21.46 -16.94 13.84
C GLY A 77 20.58 -16.62 12.62
N LEU A 78 20.66 -15.40 12.06
CA LEU A 78 19.87 -15.00 10.89
C LEU A 78 20.77 -14.80 9.68
N GLU A 79 20.58 -15.65 8.67
CA GLU A 79 21.28 -15.52 7.38
C GLU A 79 20.70 -14.38 6.53
N GLY A 80 19.37 -14.22 6.55
CA GLY A 80 18.68 -13.17 5.80
C GLY A 80 17.45 -12.66 6.54
N PHE A 81 17.19 -11.36 6.45
CA PHE A 81 16.08 -10.70 7.13
C PHE A 81 15.75 -9.33 6.51
N ALA A 82 14.56 -8.84 6.78
CA ALA A 82 14.16 -7.47 6.47
C ALA A 82 14.00 -6.64 7.76
N ILE A 83 14.62 -5.46 7.79
CA ILE A 83 14.43 -4.45 8.82
C ILE A 83 13.42 -3.43 8.30
N LYS A 84 12.40 -3.11 9.10
CA LYS A 84 11.36 -2.15 8.73
C LYS A 84 11.01 -1.22 9.91
N PRO A 85 10.76 0.08 9.68
CA PRO A 85 10.09 0.93 10.67
C PRO A 85 8.64 0.47 10.85
N ALA A 86 8.10 0.53 12.08
CA ALA A 86 6.73 0.11 12.33
C ALA A 86 5.68 1.06 11.77
N LYS A 87 5.97 2.37 11.71
CA LYS A 87 5.06 3.42 11.21
C LYS A 87 5.52 4.02 9.88
N GLY A 88 6.56 3.46 9.24
CA GLY A 88 7.06 3.98 7.97
C GLY A 88 6.10 3.76 6.81
N SER A 89 6.21 4.62 5.80
CA SER A 89 5.37 4.63 4.60
C SER A 89 6.18 4.63 3.30
N GLY A 90 5.58 4.14 2.20
CA GLY A 90 6.17 4.20 0.85
C GLY A 90 7.48 3.41 0.68
N GLY A 91 7.74 2.42 1.54
CA GLY A 91 8.97 1.63 1.54
C GLY A 91 10.21 2.37 2.03
N LYS A 92 10.06 3.55 2.66
CA LYS A 92 11.17 4.27 3.30
C LYS A 92 11.63 3.52 4.56
N GLY A 93 12.95 3.48 4.79
CA GLY A 93 13.54 2.81 5.94
C GLY A 93 13.58 1.28 5.87
N ILE A 94 13.01 0.66 4.82
CA ILE A 94 13.11 -0.80 4.62
C ILE A 94 14.53 -1.14 4.16
N LEU A 95 15.19 -2.01 4.92
CA LEU A 95 16.50 -2.56 4.59
C LEU A 95 16.40 -4.08 4.51
N VAL A 96 16.82 -4.64 3.38
CA VAL A 96 16.78 -6.08 3.11
C VAL A 96 18.20 -6.61 3.10
N ILE A 97 18.44 -7.64 3.92
CA ILE A 97 19.68 -8.42 3.99
C ILE A 97 19.40 -9.80 3.44
N ALA A 98 20.03 -10.15 2.32
CA ALA A 98 19.84 -11.41 1.60
C ALA A 98 20.77 -12.53 2.06
N GLY A 99 21.84 -12.21 2.78
CA GLY A 99 22.82 -13.18 3.24
C GLY A 99 23.87 -12.53 4.14
N ARG A 100 24.78 -13.35 4.68
CA ARG A 100 25.98 -12.91 5.39
C ARG A 100 27.25 -13.46 4.77
N ASP A 101 28.35 -12.77 4.99
CA ASP A 101 29.71 -13.19 4.65
C ASP A 101 30.64 -12.83 5.80
N GLY A 102 30.85 -13.79 6.70
CA GLY A 102 31.42 -13.52 8.03
C GLY A 102 30.64 -12.44 8.78
N GLU A 103 31.31 -11.34 9.10
CA GLU A 103 30.74 -10.18 9.81
C GLU A 103 30.02 -9.17 8.89
N GLN A 104 30.07 -9.36 7.57
CA GLN A 104 29.40 -8.47 6.61
C GLN A 104 28.02 -8.99 6.23
N PHE A 105 27.08 -8.06 6.06
CA PHE A 105 25.71 -8.33 5.65
C PHE A 105 25.53 -7.98 4.17
N ARG A 106 25.06 -8.92 3.35
CA ARG A 106 24.88 -8.74 1.91
C ARG A 106 23.46 -8.29 1.60
N ARG A 107 23.32 -7.26 0.78
CA ARG A 107 22.05 -6.80 0.21
C ARG A 107 21.73 -7.59 -1.06
N PRO A 108 20.45 -7.66 -1.48
CA PRO A 108 20.07 -8.24 -2.78
C PRO A 108 20.80 -7.63 -3.98
N SER A 109 21.22 -6.37 -3.89
CA SER A 109 21.99 -5.69 -4.94
C SER A 109 23.46 -6.12 -5.02
N GLY A 110 23.93 -7.03 -4.15
CA GLY A 110 25.33 -7.41 -4.00
C GLY A 110 26.17 -6.50 -3.10
N ALA A 111 25.65 -5.33 -2.72
CA ALA A 111 26.34 -4.42 -1.80
C ALA A 111 26.45 -5.04 -0.40
N THR A 112 27.58 -4.83 0.27
CA THR A 112 27.79 -5.26 1.66
C THR A 112 27.56 -4.12 2.65
N LEU A 113 27.23 -4.47 3.88
CA LEU A 113 27.05 -3.57 5.01
C LEU A 113 27.76 -4.15 6.24
N THR A 114 28.35 -3.29 7.04
CA THR A 114 28.92 -3.64 8.35
C THR A 114 27.84 -3.63 9.44
N LEU A 115 28.13 -4.27 10.58
CA LEU A 115 27.27 -4.19 11.76
C LEU A 115 27.03 -2.73 12.21
N ALA A 116 28.06 -1.89 12.19
CA ALA A 116 27.96 -0.48 12.56
C ALA A 116 26.97 0.29 11.66
N GLU A 117 26.93 -0.02 10.37
CA GLU A 117 25.98 0.59 9.44
C GLU A 117 24.54 0.13 9.69
N LEU A 118 24.33 -1.14 10.05
CA LEU A 118 23.03 -1.65 10.49
C LEU A 118 22.57 -0.96 11.78
N GLN A 119 23.46 -0.82 12.75
CA GLN A 119 23.19 -0.13 14.02
C GLN A 119 22.78 1.32 13.76
N ARG A 120 23.53 2.04 12.92
CA ARG A 120 23.18 3.41 12.50
C ARG A 120 21.82 3.48 11.81
N HIS A 121 21.50 2.52 10.92
CA HIS A 121 20.19 2.46 10.27
C HIS A 121 19.04 2.28 11.26
N LEU A 122 19.22 1.39 12.26
CA LEU A 122 18.24 1.23 13.34
C LEU A 122 18.11 2.49 14.19
N SER A 123 19.21 3.15 14.55
CA SER A 123 19.17 4.42 15.27
C SER A 123 18.38 5.49 14.51
N ASN A 124 18.53 5.56 13.19
CA ASN A 124 17.75 6.45 12.33
C ASN A 124 16.25 6.10 12.33
N ILE A 125 15.88 4.81 12.34
CA ILE A 125 14.49 4.38 12.49
C ILE A 125 13.94 4.85 13.85
N LEU A 126 14.66 4.58 14.94
CA LEU A 126 14.21 4.95 16.30
C LEU A 126 14.05 6.47 16.45
N ALA A 127 14.93 7.25 15.82
CA ALA A 127 14.86 8.71 15.78
C ALA A 127 13.69 9.24 14.92
N GLY A 128 12.97 8.37 14.21
CA GLY A 128 11.81 8.75 13.41
C GLY A 128 12.11 9.21 11.99
N LEU A 129 13.33 9.03 11.48
CA LEU A 129 13.75 9.52 10.15
C LEU A 129 12.85 9.02 9.01
N TYR A 130 12.27 7.82 9.18
CA TYR A 130 11.42 7.17 8.17
C TYR A 130 9.93 7.18 8.51
N SER A 131 9.56 7.77 9.65
CA SER A 131 8.19 7.85 10.14
C SER A 131 7.50 9.10 9.62
N LEU A 132 6.18 8.99 9.40
CA LEU A 132 5.35 10.14 9.07
C LEU A 132 5.43 11.16 10.23
N GLY A 133 5.90 12.37 9.93
CA GLY A 133 6.04 13.46 10.90
C GLY A 133 7.27 13.42 11.80
N GLY A 134 8.27 12.56 11.50
CA GLY A 134 9.53 12.56 12.25
C GLY A 134 9.42 12.07 13.70
N THR A 135 8.32 11.40 14.04
CA THR A 135 8.08 10.93 15.41
C THR A 135 8.89 9.68 15.72
N PRO A 136 9.37 9.51 16.98
CA PRO A 136 10.05 8.30 17.40
C PRO A 136 9.26 7.03 17.05
N ASP A 137 9.98 6.03 16.58
CA ASP A 137 9.43 4.75 16.12
C ASP A 137 10.20 3.58 16.70
N LEU A 138 9.79 2.38 16.31
CA LEU A 138 10.50 1.14 16.59
C LEU A 138 10.83 0.43 15.28
N ALA A 139 11.86 -0.41 15.31
CA ALA A 139 12.21 -1.26 14.18
C ALA A 139 11.73 -2.69 14.44
N ILE A 140 11.20 -3.31 13.39
CA ILE A 140 10.91 -4.75 13.34
C ILE A 140 11.91 -5.43 12.42
N VAL A 141 12.35 -6.63 12.82
CA VAL A 141 13.16 -7.53 12.00
C VAL A 141 12.33 -8.78 11.74
N GLU A 142 12.13 -9.12 10.49
CA GLU A 142 11.32 -10.27 10.06
C GLU A 142 12.05 -11.11 9.03
N ASP A 143 11.57 -12.34 8.85
CA ASP A 143 12.06 -13.23 7.80
C ASP A 143 11.94 -12.58 6.42
N LEU A 144 12.88 -12.91 5.54
CA LEU A 144 12.75 -12.57 4.12
C LEU A 144 11.57 -13.31 3.51
N ILE A 145 10.94 -12.64 2.56
CA ILE A 145 9.99 -13.26 1.64
C ILE A 145 10.79 -13.72 0.44
N GLN A 146 10.52 -14.95 0.01
CA GLN A 146 11.04 -15.50 -1.24
C GLN A 146 9.90 -15.42 -2.25
N PRO A 147 9.90 -14.46 -3.19
CA PRO A 147 8.82 -14.32 -4.14
C PRO A 147 8.60 -15.61 -4.92
N ASP A 148 7.34 -15.96 -5.16
CA ASP A 148 6.99 -17.06 -6.05
C ASP A 148 7.64 -16.88 -7.43
N PRO A 149 8.38 -17.89 -7.95
CA PRO A 149 9.02 -17.83 -9.26
C PRO A 149 8.08 -17.50 -10.42
N ALA A 150 6.78 -17.75 -10.28
CA ALA A 150 5.78 -17.37 -11.28
C ALA A 150 5.76 -15.86 -11.58
N PHE A 151 6.27 -15.01 -10.67
CA PHE A 151 6.37 -13.57 -10.89
C PHE A 151 7.76 -13.09 -11.35
N ALA A 152 8.74 -13.99 -11.47
CA ALA A 152 10.12 -13.63 -11.82
C ALA A 152 10.23 -12.87 -13.15
N ASP A 153 9.46 -13.30 -14.15
CA ASP A 153 9.43 -12.66 -15.47
C ASP A 153 8.71 -11.31 -15.47
N TYR A 154 7.93 -11.02 -14.43
CA TYR A 154 7.03 -9.87 -14.38
C TYR A 154 7.50 -8.74 -13.46
N SER A 155 8.49 -8.95 -12.59
CA SER A 155 8.94 -7.91 -11.64
C SER A 155 10.44 -7.66 -11.73
N PHE A 156 10.82 -6.41 -11.94
CA PHE A 156 12.21 -5.99 -11.88
C PHE A 156 12.67 -5.88 -10.43
N GLN A 157 13.25 -6.97 -9.92
CA GLN A 157 13.74 -7.08 -8.54
C GLN A 157 12.62 -6.77 -7.51
N GLY A 158 12.90 -6.93 -6.22
CA GLY A 158 11.90 -6.69 -5.17
C GLY A 158 10.77 -7.72 -5.13
N VAL A 159 9.84 -7.53 -4.19
CA VAL A 159 8.74 -8.46 -3.94
C VAL A 159 7.46 -7.90 -4.58
N PRO A 160 6.87 -8.59 -5.57
CA PRO A 160 5.54 -8.26 -6.10
C PRO A 160 4.50 -8.34 -5.00
N ASP A 161 3.61 -7.37 -4.91
CA ASP A 161 2.55 -7.41 -3.89
C ASP A 161 1.15 -7.19 -4.49
N ILE A 162 0.20 -7.93 -3.92
CA ILE A 162 -1.18 -7.99 -4.35
C ILE A 162 -2.00 -7.16 -3.36
N ARG A 163 -2.49 -6.01 -3.81
CA ARG A 163 -3.43 -5.20 -3.04
C ARG A 163 -4.84 -5.65 -3.31
N ILE A 164 -5.56 -6.02 -2.26
CA ILE A 164 -6.99 -6.35 -2.29
C ILE A 164 -7.72 -5.33 -1.43
N ILE A 165 -8.66 -4.59 -2.03
CA ILE A 165 -9.58 -3.74 -1.26
C ILE A 165 -10.71 -4.60 -0.74
N LEU A 166 -10.99 -4.44 0.55
CA LEU A 166 -12.06 -5.11 1.28
C LEU A 166 -13.13 -4.08 1.68
N PHE A 167 -14.39 -4.48 1.57
CA PHE A 167 -15.51 -3.75 2.16
C PHE A 167 -16.42 -4.69 2.93
N ARG A 168 -16.59 -4.45 4.24
CA ARG A 168 -17.32 -5.29 5.21
C ARG A 168 -16.89 -6.77 5.14
N GLY A 169 -15.58 -6.99 4.94
CA GLY A 169 -14.97 -8.32 4.81
C GLY A 169 -15.06 -8.99 3.45
N TYR A 170 -15.62 -8.33 2.43
CA TYR A 170 -15.68 -8.85 1.05
C TYR A 170 -14.57 -8.25 0.20
N PRO A 171 -13.82 -9.05 -0.55
CA PRO A 171 -12.98 -8.55 -1.63
C PRO A 171 -13.81 -7.80 -2.67
N VAL A 172 -13.45 -6.55 -2.98
CA VAL A 172 -14.18 -5.73 -3.96
C VAL A 172 -13.34 -5.33 -5.17
N MET A 173 -12.02 -5.32 -5.06
CA MET A 173 -11.13 -5.11 -6.20
C MET A 173 -9.70 -5.52 -5.83
N ALA A 174 -8.95 -6.05 -6.81
CA ALA A 174 -7.56 -6.42 -6.61
C ALA A 174 -6.64 -5.83 -7.69
N MET A 175 -5.38 -5.60 -7.34
CA MET A 175 -4.31 -5.36 -8.29
C MET A 175 -3.02 -6.00 -7.80
N LEU A 176 -2.21 -6.48 -8.73
CA LEU A 176 -0.80 -6.76 -8.50
C LEU A 176 0.00 -5.48 -8.76
N ARG A 177 0.99 -5.19 -7.93
CA ARG A 177 1.99 -4.16 -8.20
C ARG A 177 3.33 -4.80 -8.46
N LEU A 178 3.93 -4.41 -9.58
CA LEU A 178 5.21 -4.94 -10.04
C LEU A 178 6.26 -3.85 -9.97
N ALA A 179 7.41 -4.20 -9.39
CA ALA A 179 8.51 -3.27 -9.29
C ALA A 179 9.16 -3.07 -10.66
N THR A 180 9.64 -1.86 -10.89
CA THR A 180 10.37 -1.45 -12.09
C THR A 180 11.69 -0.81 -11.71
N ARG A 181 12.59 -0.64 -12.67
CA ARG A 181 13.81 0.16 -12.45
C ARG A 181 13.48 1.59 -12.05
N ALA A 182 12.45 2.20 -12.66
CA ALA A 182 11.97 3.54 -12.33
C ALA A 182 11.55 3.67 -10.85
N SER A 183 10.98 2.60 -10.28
CA SER A 183 10.59 2.53 -8.87
C SER A 183 11.72 2.19 -7.91
N ASN A 184 12.94 1.99 -8.41
CA ASN A 184 14.07 1.48 -7.64
C ASN A 184 13.74 0.15 -6.92
N ALA A 185 13.19 -0.81 -7.68
CA ALA A 185 12.80 -2.14 -7.21
C ALA A 185 11.72 -2.15 -6.09
N LYS A 186 10.80 -1.17 -6.10
CA LYS A 186 9.71 -1.06 -5.10
C LYS A 186 8.35 -1.16 -5.75
N ALA A 187 7.42 -1.85 -5.11
CA ALA A 187 6.01 -1.94 -5.52
C ALA A 187 5.19 -0.67 -5.16
N ASN A 188 5.71 0.51 -5.50
CA ASN A 188 5.09 1.80 -5.25
C ASN A 188 4.72 2.50 -6.58
N LEU A 189 3.41 2.55 -6.88
CA LEU A 189 2.89 3.12 -8.13
C LEU A 189 3.28 4.59 -8.33
N HIS A 190 3.41 5.36 -7.24
CA HIS A 190 3.81 6.78 -7.33
C HIS A 190 5.29 6.95 -7.70
N GLN A 191 6.11 5.92 -7.46
CA GLN A 191 7.52 5.90 -7.81
C GLN A 191 7.76 5.25 -9.18
N GLY A 192 6.71 4.86 -9.91
CA GLY A 192 6.84 4.27 -11.25
C GLY A 192 6.73 2.75 -11.30
N ALA A 193 6.27 2.11 -10.23
CA ALA A 193 5.86 0.71 -10.28
C ALA A 193 4.63 0.55 -11.20
N LEU A 194 4.46 -0.65 -11.74
CA LEU A 194 3.29 -1.00 -12.54
C LEU A 194 2.15 -1.44 -11.63
N GLY A 195 0.91 -1.15 -12.04
CA GLY A 195 -0.30 -1.72 -11.45
C GLY A 195 -1.04 -2.56 -12.48
N VAL A 196 -1.21 -3.85 -12.20
CA VAL A 196 -1.98 -4.79 -13.03
C VAL A 196 -3.29 -5.08 -12.31
N GLY A 197 -4.41 -4.69 -12.88
CA GLY A 197 -5.73 -5.02 -12.34
C GLY A 197 -5.98 -6.53 -12.46
N LEU A 198 -6.58 -7.13 -11.43
CA LEU A 198 -6.84 -8.57 -11.40
C LEU A 198 -8.34 -8.84 -11.34
N ASP A 199 -8.79 -9.81 -12.14
CA ASP A 199 -10.16 -10.30 -12.04
C ASP A 199 -10.36 -10.99 -10.69
N LEU A 200 -11.44 -10.62 -9.98
CA LEU A 200 -11.70 -11.21 -8.67
C LEU A 200 -12.10 -12.68 -8.77
N ALA A 201 -12.69 -13.14 -9.87
CA ALA A 201 -13.12 -14.52 -9.98
C ALA A 201 -11.98 -15.45 -10.37
N SER A 202 -11.06 -15.02 -11.22
CA SER A 202 -9.98 -15.88 -11.72
C SER A 202 -8.57 -15.52 -11.27
N GLY A 203 -8.28 -14.28 -10.87
CA GLY A 203 -6.91 -13.81 -10.64
C GLY A 203 -6.13 -13.52 -11.94
N GLN A 204 -6.82 -13.52 -13.09
CA GLN A 204 -6.24 -13.16 -14.39
C GLN A 204 -6.03 -11.65 -14.49
N ALA A 205 -4.95 -11.23 -15.15
CA ALA A 205 -4.71 -9.84 -15.49
C ALA A 205 -5.81 -9.26 -16.41
N LEU A 206 -6.31 -8.09 -16.06
CA LEU A 206 -7.39 -7.38 -16.79
C LEU A 206 -6.87 -6.24 -17.65
N ASN A 207 -5.97 -5.46 -17.08
CA ASN A 207 -5.37 -4.26 -17.65
C ASN A 207 -4.14 -3.91 -16.82
N ALA A 208 -3.18 -3.19 -17.39
CA ALA A 208 -2.00 -2.75 -16.67
C ALA A 208 -1.71 -1.27 -16.94
N VAL A 209 -1.17 -0.59 -15.92
CA VAL A 209 -0.88 0.84 -15.97
C VAL A 209 0.47 1.17 -15.34
N GLN A 210 1.16 2.15 -15.90
CA GLN A 210 2.31 2.81 -15.30
C GLN A 210 2.08 4.32 -15.31
N PHE A 211 2.34 5.02 -14.20
CA PHE A 211 2.07 6.47 -14.10
C PHE A 211 0.63 6.85 -14.51
N GLY A 212 -0.34 5.97 -14.24
CA GLY A 212 -1.74 6.15 -14.62
C GLY A 212 -2.05 6.01 -16.11
N ARG A 213 -1.08 5.57 -16.93
CA ARG A 213 -1.25 5.33 -18.37
C ARG A 213 -1.27 3.84 -18.69
N PRO A 214 -2.11 3.38 -19.63
CA PRO A 214 -2.11 1.98 -20.05
C PRO A 214 -0.75 1.53 -20.58
N ILE A 215 -0.39 0.29 -20.26
CA ILE A 215 0.81 -0.38 -20.74
C ILE A 215 0.50 -1.87 -20.86
N ARG A 216 1.09 -2.55 -21.86
CA ARG A 216 0.94 -4.00 -22.04
C ARG A 216 2.22 -4.77 -21.73
N ILE A 217 3.35 -4.24 -22.17
CA ILE A 217 4.65 -4.90 -22.03
C ILE A 217 5.40 -4.28 -20.85
N HIS A 218 5.96 -5.12 -19.97
CA HIS A 218 6.79 -4.64 -18.87
C HIS A 218 8.05 -3.93 -19.43
N PRO A 219 8.34 -2.69 -19.03
CA PRO A 219 9.41 -1.90 -19.64
C PRO A 219 10.82 -2.47 -19.40
N ASP A 220 11.03 -3.11 -18.24
CA ASP A 220 12.34 -3.70 -17.89
C ASP A 220 12.51 -5.18 -18.28
N THR A 221 11.46 -6.02 -18.18
CA THR A 221 11.57 -7.48 -18.42
C THR A 221 11.07 -7.91 -19.80
N GLY A 222 10.30 -7.07 -20.50
CA GLY A 222 9.69 -7.41 -21.78
C GLY A 222 8.49 -8.36 -21.71
N ALA A 223 8.05 -8.76 -20.51
CA ALA A 223 6.92 -9.68 -20.34
C ALA A 223 5.57 -9.03 -20.74
N ASP A 224 4.67 -9.81 -21.32
CA ASP A 224 3.29 -9.39 -21.59
C ASP A 224 2.45 -9.47 -20.31
N LEU A 225 2.15 -8.31 -19.74
CA LEU A 225 1.44 -8.17 -18.46
C LEU A 225 0.03 -8.77 -18.48
N LEU A 226 -0.58 -8.91 -19.67
CA LEU A 226 -1.91 -9.51 -19.79
C LEU A 226 -1.89 -11.05 -19.80
N GLY A 227 -0.71 -11.66 -20.02
CA GLY A 227 -0.51 -13.10 -19.85
C GLY A 227 -0.42 -13.54 -18.39
N LEU A 228 -0.41 -12.60 -17.45
CA LEU A 228 -0.25 -12.87 -16.03
C LEU A 228 -1.50 -13.53 -15.42
N GLN A 229 -1.28 -14.66 -14.76
CA GLN A 229 -2.27 -15.39 -13.97
C GLN A 229 -1.71 -15.65 -12.58
N VAL A 230 -2.44 -15.25 -11.54
CA VAL A 230 -2.06 -15.52 -10.15
C VAL A 230 -2.54 -16.92 -9.77
N ALA A 231 -1.62 -17.81 -9.37
CA ALA A 231 -1.94 -19.13 -8.86
C ALA A 231 -2.55 -19.05 -7.43
N ASN A 232 -3.31 -20.07 -7.03
CA ASN A 232 -3.95 -20.17 -5.70
C ASN A 232 -4.73 -18.90 -5.31
N TRP A 233 -5.43 -18.32 -6.29
CA TRP A 233 -6.09 -17.03 -6.17
C TRP A 233 -7.14 -16.98 -5.05
N GLU A 234 -7.89 -18.08 -4.87
CA GLU A 234 -8.91 -18.15 -3.83
C GLU A 234 -8.30 -18.08 -2.42
N ASP A 235 -7.15 -18.70 -2.19
CA ASP A 235 -6.46 -18.66 -0.90
C ASP A 235 -6.01 -17.23 -0.54
N LEU A 236 -5.54 -16.46 -1.54
CA LEU A 236 -5.23 -15.04 -1.36
C LEU A 236 -6.48 -14.23 -0.97
N LEU A 237 -7.62 -14.48 -1.63
CA LEU A 237 -8.88 -13.82 -1.31
C LEU A 237 -9.37 -14.19 0.10
N GLN A 238 -9.24 -15.45 0.49
CA GLN A 238 -9.59 -15.92 1.83
C GLN A 238 -8.69 -15.31 2.89
N LEU A 239 -7.37 -15.24 2.65
CA LEU A 239 -6.42 -14.57 3.53
C LEU A 239 -6.79 -13.08 3.70
N ALA A 240 -7.09 -12.36 2.61
CA ALA A 240 -7.57 -10.98 2.69
C ALA A 240 -8.89 -10.88 3.49
N ALA A 241 -9.88 -11.73 3.21
CA ALA A 241 -11.16 -11.73 3.91
C ALA A 241 -11.04 -12.04 5.41
N ARG A 242 -10.00 -12.78 5.83
CA ARG A 242 -9.66 -13.00 7.25
C ARG A 242 -9.04 -11.78 7.91
N CYS A 243 -8.27 -10.97 7.17
CA CYS A 243 -7.70 -9.72 7.68
C CYS A 243 -8.76 -8.70 8.13
N TYR A 244 -9.99 -8.83 7.64
CA TYR A 244 -11.13 -8.04 8.13
C TYR A 244 -11.45 -8.32 9.60
N GLU A 245 -11.45 -9.60 10.01
CA GLU A 245 -11.72 -10.01 11.40
C GLU A 245 -10.61 -9.51 12.34
N LEU A 246 -9.40 -9.36 11.81
CA LEU A 246 -8.24 -8.82 12.52
C LEU A 246 -8.39 -7.31 12.77
N ALA A 247 -8.66 -6.53 11.72
CA ALA A 247 -8.59 -5.08 11.82
C ALA A 247 -9.88 -4.43 12.34
N GLY A 248 -11.04 -5.08 12.18
CA GLY A 248 -12.34 -4.48 12.52
C GLY A 248 -12.63 -3.20 11.71
N LEU A 249 -12.02 -3.04 10.54
CA LEU A 249 -12.21 -1.89 9.64
C LEU A 249 -13.13 -2.30 8.50
N GLY A 250 -14.28 -1.66 8.37
CA GLY A 250 -15.25 -1.97 7.32
C GLY A 250 -14.83 -1.57 5.91
N TYR A 251 -13.82 -0.71 5.74
CA TYR A 251 -13.19 -0.42 4.45
C TYR A 251 -11.67 -0.36 4.60
N MET A 252 -10.93 -1.23 3.91
CA MET A 252 -9.48 -1.33 4.06
C MET A 252 -8.82 -1.93 2.82
N GLY A 253 -7.50 -1.77 2.71
CA GLY A 253 -6.67 -2.54 1.80
C GLY A 253 -5.88 -3.59 2.58
N ALA A 254 -5.78 -4.80 2.03
CA ALA A 254 -4.81 -5.80 2.45
C ALA A 254 -3.77 -5.95 1.34
N ASP A 255 -2.50 -5.84 1.71
CA ASP A 255 -1.38 -6.04 0.81
C ASP A 255 -0.77 -7.40 1.13
N LEU A 256 -0.83 -8.30 0.16
CA LEU A 256 -0.41 -9.69 0.27
C LEU A 256 0.75 -9.98 -0.67
N VAL A 257 1.49 -11.04 -0.40
CA VAL A 257 2.52 -11.59 -1.29
C VAL A 257 2.32 -13.10 -1.41
N VAL A 258 2.89 -13.67 -2.46
CA VAL A 258 3.01 -15.13 -2.58
C VAL A 258 4.47 -15.49 -2.34
N ASP A 259 4.71 -16.22 -1.26
CA ASP A 259 6.02 -16.77 -0.91
C ASP A 259 6.15 -18.18 -1.52
N ALA A 260 7.30 -18.46 -2.12
CA ALA A 260 7.56 -19.72 -2.82
C ALA A 260 7.44 -20.97 -1.94
N VAL A 261 7.63 -20.83 -0.62
CA VAL A 261 7.60 -21.95 0.33
C VAL A 261 6.35 -21.90 1.20
N ARG A 262 5.98 -20.72 1.68
CA ARG A 262 4.88 -20.53 2.65
C ARG A 262 3.54 -20.18 2.02
N GLY A 263 3.50 -19.93 0.71
CA GLY A 263 2.29 -19.50 0.00
C GLY A 263 1.87 -18.07 0.34
N PRO A 264 0.56 -17.76 0.35
CA PRO A 264 0.05 -16.43 0.63
C PRO A 264 0.45 -15.88 2.01
N LEU A 265 1.06 -14.70 2.06
CA LEU A 265 1.43 -14.01 3.29
C LEU A 265 0.88 -12.58 3.31
N LEU A 266 0.43 -12.13 4.50
CA LEU A 266 0.09 -10.74 4.78
C LEU A 266 1.35 -9.90 4.99
N LEU A 267 1.51 -8.84 4.19
CA LEU A 267 2.54 -7.82 4.37
C LEU A 267 2.09 -6.68 5.27
N GLU A 268 1.00 -6.01 4.87
CA GLU A 268 0.50 -4.83 5.54
C GLU A 268 -1.01 -4.66 5.34
N LEU A 269 -1.64 -3.95 6.27
CA LEU A 269 -3.03 -3.53 6.18
C LEU A 269 -3.07 -2.01 6.11
N ASN A 270 -4.02 -1.49 5.35
CA ASN A 270 -4.11 -0.07 5.04
C ASN A 270 -5.54 0.42 5.32
N ALA A 271 -5.72 1.29 6.31
CA ALA A 271 -7.04 1.91 6.60
C ALA A 271 -7.53 2.84 5.47
N ARG A 272 -6.61 3.32 4.63
CA ARG A 272 -6.85 4.35 3.61
C ARG A 272 -6.27 3.95 2.25
N PRO A 273 -6.68 2.81 1.66
CA PRO A 273 -6.08 2.31 0.44
C PRO A 273 -6.25 3.30 -0.72
N GLY A 274 -5.20 3.43 -1.53
CA GLY A 274 -5.18 4.29 -2.72
C GLY A 274 -6.17 3.83 -3.80
N LEU A 275 -6.60 4.77 -4.64
CA LEU A 275 -7.65 4.53 -5.64
C LEU A 275 -7.13 4.24 -7.06
N ALA A 276 -5.80 4.21 -7.25
CA ALA A 276 -5.16 3.87 -8.52
C ALA A 276 -5.53 2.45 -9.02
N ILE A 277 -5.95 1.57 -8.10
CA ILE A 277 -6.48 0.24 -8.41
C ILE A 277 -7.64 0.28 -9.41
N GLN A 278 -8.47 1.33 -9.39
CA GLN A 278 -9.57 1.50 -10.36
C GLN A 278 -9.05 1.71 -11.79
N VAL A 279 -7.94 2.45 -11.91
CA VAL A 279 -7.28 2.70 -13.19
C VAL A 279 -6.64 1.42 -13.71
N ALA A 280 -5.96 0.67 -12.83
CA ALA A 280 -5.41 -0.64 -13.16
C ALA A 280 -6.48 -1.65 -13.58
N ASN A 281 -7.67 -1.63 -12.97
CA ASN A 281 -8.77 -2.51 -13.36
C ASN A 281 -9.61 -1.98 -14.55
N GLY A 282 -9.43 -0.71 -14.95
CA GLY A 282 -10.25 -0.06 -15.96
C GLY A 282 -11.74 0.08 -15.57
N MET A 283 -12.05 0.04 -14.27
CA MET A 283 -13.42 0.15 -13.76
C MET A 283 -13.46 0.79 -12.38
N GLY A 284 -14.58 1.44 -12.07
CA GLY A 284 -14.78 2.09 -10.79
C GLY A 284 -15.11 1.15 -9.63
N LEU A 285 -14.74 1.54 -8.42
CA LEU A 285 -15.04 0.83 -7.18
C LEU A 285 -16.50 0.99 -6.74
N LEU A 286 -17.09 2.16 -7.02
CA LEU A 286 -18.35 2.59 -6.41
C LEU A 286 -19.51 1.60 -6.62
N PRO A 287 -19.73 1.02 -7.82
CA PRO A 287 -20.84 0.09 -8.04
C PRO A 287 -20.73 -1.16 -7.14
N ARG A 288 -19.53 -1.71 -6.97
CA ARG A 288 -19.30 -2.89 -6.11
C ARG A 288 -19.51 -2.56 -4.63
N LEU A 289 -19.11 -1.36 -4.19
CA LEU A 289 -19.35 -0.90 -2.82
C LEU A 289 -20.84 -0.67 -2.54
N GLN A 290 -21.56 -0.01 -3.45
CA GLN A 290 -23.00 0.21 -3.33
C GLN A 290 -23.78 -1.10 -3.31
N HIS A 291 -23.38 -2.06 -4.16
CA HIS A 291 -23.96 -3.40 -4.19
C HIS A 291 -23.89 -4.10 -2.83
N LEU A 292 -22.74 -4.04 -2.15
CA LEU A 292 -22.58 -4.61 -0.80
C LEU A 292 -23.23 -3.78 0.30
N GLU A 293 -23.27 -2.45 0.15
CA GLU A 293 -23.95 -1.55 1.09
C GLU A 293 -25.46 -1.84 1.11
N ALA A 294 -26.06 -2.14 -0.04
CA ALA A 294 -27.48 -2.50 -0.17
C ALA A 294 -27.84 -3.88 0.43
N ARG A 295 -26.86 -4.71 0.80
CA ARG A 295 -27.13 -6.03 1.38
C ARG A 295 -27.60 -5.92 2.83
N ARG A 296 -28.78 -6.50 3.10
CA ARG A 296 -29.35 -6.59 4.45
C ARG A 296 -28.64 -7.60 5.34
N ARG A 297 -28.10 -8.69 4.77
CA ARG A 297 -27.41 -9.76 5.51
C ARG A 297 -26.00 -9.99 4.97
N LEU A 298 -25.04 -10.01 5.88
CA LEU A 298 -23.66 -10.35 5.58
C LEU A 298 -23.42 -11.85 5.80
N HIS A 299 -22.49 -12.42 5.05
CA HIS A 299 -21.99 -13.76 5.29
C HIS A 299 -21.02 -13.73 6.48
N HIS A 300 -21.14 -14.72 7.34
CA HIS A 300 -20.39 -14.78 8.60
C HIS A 300 -18.96 -15.29 8.42
N SER A 301 -18.72 -16.23 7.49
CA SER A 301 -17.38 -16.78 7.27
C SER A 301 -16.62 -16.03 6.17
N PRO A 302 -15.28 -15.91 6.29
CA PRO A 302 -14.43 -15.39 5.22
C PRO A 302 -14.65 -16.10 3.89
N ALA A 303 -14.70 -17.44 3.89
CA ALA A 303 -14.93 -18.25 2.69
C ALA A 303 -16.26 -17.91 1.99
N ALA A 304 -17.36 -17.76 2.74
CA ALA A 304 -18.64 -17.40 2.15
C ALA A 304 -18.64 -15.97 1.57
N ARG A 305 -17.91 -15.03 2.18
CA ARG A 305 -17.72 -13.68 1.62
C ARG A 305 -16.92 -13.71 0.33
N VAL A 306 -15.88 -14.54 0.26
CA VAL A 306 -15.06 -14.74 -0.94
C VAL A 306 -15.87 -15.37 -2.07
N ALA A 307 -16.54 -16.50 -1.82
CA ALA A 307 -17.38 -17.16 -2.81
C ALA A 307 -18.46 -16.22 -3.37
N TYR A 308 -19.08 -15.42 -2.48
CA TYR A 308 -20.03 -14.40 -2.90
C TYR A 308 -19.39 -13.31 -3.78
N ALA A 309 -18.22 -12.79 -3.38
CA ALA A 309 -17.52 -11.76 -4.14
C ALA A 309 -17.10 -12.26 -5.53
N ILE A 310 -16.57 -13.48 -5.62
CA ILE A 310 -16.23 -14.14 -6.88
C ILE A 310 -17.46 -14.22 -7.79
N HIS A 311 -18.58 -14.71 -7.27
CA HIS A 311 -19.81 -14.85 -8.07
C HIS A 311 -20.42 -13.50 -8.47
N ALA A 312 -20.49 -12.54 -7.55
CA ALA A 312 -21.14 -11.26 -7.76
C ALA A 312 -20.31 -10.29 -8.62
N PHE A 313 -18.98 -10.40 -8.56
CA PHE A 313 -18.06 -9.45 -9.20
C PHE A 313 -17.23 -10.02 -10.34
N ARG A 314 -17.44 -11.29 -10.72
CA ARG A 314 -16.93 -11.85 -11.98
C ARG A 314 -17.20 -10.88 -13.14
N ARG A 315 -16.19 -10.65 -13.98
CA ARG A 315 -16.49 -10.02 -15.28
C ARG A 315 -17.34 -10.98 -16.09
N ARG A 316 -18.53 -10.53 -16.49
CA ARG A 316 -19.29 -11.14 -17.58
C ARG A 316 -18.78 -10.46 -18.84
N ASP A 317 -18.18 -11.26 -19.72
CA ASP A 317 -17.63 -10.90 -21.04
C ASP A 317 -16.33 -10.09 -21.02
N LEU A 318 -15.20 -10.78 -21.18
CA LEU A 318 -14.06 -10.24 -21.92
C LEU A 318 -14.28 -10.62 -23.40
N PRO A 319 -14.38 -9.67 -24.35
CA PRO A 319 -13.96 -10.00 -25.70
C PRO A 319 -12.49 -10.44 -25.63
N ALA A 320 -12.14 -11.51 -26.34
CA ALA A 320 -10.75 -11.93 -26.51
C ALA A 320 -9.88 -10.72 -26.88
N PRO A 321 -8.62 -10.65 -26.42
CA PRO A 321 -7.74 -9.55 -26.78
C PRO A 321 -7.73 -9.41 -28.30
N ALA A 322 -8.09 -8.21 -28.78
CA ALA A 322 -8.16 -7.93 -30.20
C ALA A 322 -6.78 -8.18 -30.83
N THR A 323 -6.62 -9.33 -31.48
CA THR A 323 -5.61 -9.55 -32.51
C THR A 323 -6.02 -8.72 -33.72
N THR A 324 -5.22 -7.70 -34.07
CA THR A 324 -5.12 -7.02 -35.39
C THR A 324 -4.35 -5.70 -35.19
N VAL A 325 -3.36 -5.25 -35.96
CA VAL A 325 -2.67 -5.72 -37.19
C VAL A 325 -1.24 -5.19 -37.15
N SER A 326 -0.32 -5.92 -37.78
CA SER A 326 1.01 -5.45 -38.18
C SER A 326 0.98 -4.13 -38.97
N GLY A 327 2.02 -3.31 -38.79
CA GLY A 327 2.49 -2.39 -39.83
C GLY A 327 2.43 -0.91 -39.49
N ALA A 328 3.43 -0.40 -38.76
CA ALA A 328 3.98 0.92 -38.98
C ALA A 328 5.37 1.02 -38.32
N SER A 329 6.38 1.02 -39.17
CA SER A 329 7.77 1.46 -39.00
C SER A 329 8.19 2.04 -37.64
N ALA A 330 9.24 1.42 -37.08
CA ALA A 330 10.05 1.97 -36.02
C ALA A 330 10.64 3.33 -36.43
N GLN A 331 10.22 4.40 -35.76
CA GLN A 331 11.02 5.61 -35.61
C GLN A 331 11.39 5.75 -34.13
N GLN A 332 12.70 5.72 -33.89
CA GLN A 332 13.32 5.99 -32.61
C GLN A 332 12.89 7.38 -32.13
N ALA A 333 12.04 7.43 -31.11
CA ALA A 333 11.80 8.64 -30.35
C ALA A 333 12.84 8.70 -29.22
N THR A 334 13.87 9.51 -29.43
CA THR A 334 14.80 9.95 -28.40
C THR A 334 14.02 10.65 -27.28
N ALA A 335 14.28 10.26 -26.03
CA ALA A 335 13.72 10.91 -24.86
C ALA A 335 14.24 12.36 -24.75
N PRO A 336 13.40 13.37 -24.48
CA PRO A 336 13.92 14.69 -24.16
C PRO A 336 14.54 14.65 -22.76
N ALA A 337 15.73 15.25 -22.64
CA ALA A 337 16.42 15.46 -21.39
C ALA A 337 15.50 16.18 -20.38
N ALA A 338 15.41 15.63 -19.17
CA ALA A 338 14.71 16.26 -18.06
C ALA A 338 15.48 17.52 -17.64
N GLY A 339 14.92 18.70 -17.93
CA GLY A 339 15.32 19.95 -17.30
C GLY A 339 14.95 19.96 -15.81
N PRO A 340 15.60 20.83 -15.00
CA PRO A 340 15.46 20.79 -13.55
C PRO A 340 14.01 21.11 -13.14
N ALA A 341 13.48 20.30 -12.23
CA ALA A 341 12.15 20.48 -11.66
C ALA A 341 12.11 21.78 -10.84
N ASP A 342 11.17 22.67 -11.16
CA ASP A 342 10.85 23.88 -10.41
C ASP A 342 10.12 23.49 -9.12
N ASP A 343 10.79 23.72 -8.00
CA ASP A 343 10.41 23.33 -6.65
C ASP A 343 9.55 24.44 -6.02
N ARG A 344 8.30 24.56 -6.46
CA ARG A 344 7.31 25.50 -5.88
C ARG A 344 5.90 24.91 -5.86
N ALA A 345 5.70 23.86 -5.07
CA ALA A 345 4.35 23.42 -4.70
C ALA A 345 4.33 22.77 -3.30
N ASP A 346 4.86 23.47 -2.29
CA ASP A 346 4.51 23.23 -0.89
C ASP A 346 4.71 24.52 -0.09
N ARG A 347 3.63 25.29 0.06
CA ARG A 347 3.47 26.25 1.16
C ARG A 347 2.09 26.06 1.79
N PRO A 348 1.99 26.06 3.13
CA PRO A 348 0.70 25.99 3.82
C PRO A 348 -0.09 27.29 3.57
N ILE A 349 -1.39 27.14 3.29
CA ILE A 349 -2.32 28.26 3.18
C ILE A 349 -2.70 28.68 4.61
N ASP A 350 -1.96 29.63 5.18
CA ASP A 350 -2.41 30.39 6.35
C ASP A 350 -3.41 31.46 5.90
N ARG A 351 -4.62 31.42 6.45
CA ARG A 351 -5.57 32.56 6.38
C ARG A 351 -5.40 33.42 7.64
N PRO A 352 -5.17 34.73 7.52
CA PRO A 352 -5.05 35.59 8.69
C PRO A 352 -6.42 35.91 9.30
N VAL A 353 -6.53 35.67 10.61
CA VAL A 353 -7.55 36.27 11.47
C VAL A 353 -7.22 37.76 11.62
N ARG A 354 -8.12 38.64 11.19
CA ARG A 354 -8.01 40.09 11.46
C ARG A 354 -8.29 40.34 12.94
N GLN A 355 -7.26 40.66 13.71
CA GLN A 355 -7.39 41.43 14.94
C GLN A 355 -7.01 42.88 14.62
N GLN A 356 -7.96 43.79 14.76
CA GLN A 356 -7.69 45.22 14.91
C GLN A 356 -7.46 45.48 16.39
N VAL A 357 -6.28 45.99 16.74
CA VAL A 357 -6.00 46.60 18.04
C VAL A 357 -5.46 48.00 17.79
N GLY A 358 -6.07 48.96 18.48
CA GLY A 358 -5.55 50.31 18.71
C GLY A 358 -6.69 51.18 19.25
N GLN A 359 -6.55 51.97 20.31
CA GLN A 359 -5.45 52.25 21.22
C GLN A 359 -6.08 52.81 22.52
N LEU A 360 -5.38 52.58 23.64
CA LEU A 360 -5.23 53.39 24.86
C LEU A 360 -6.11 54.65 25.05
N VAL A 361 -6.70 54.76 26.25
CA VAL A 361 -6.44 55.77 27.30
C VAL A 361 -7.66 55.90 28.23
N GLY A 362 -7.43 55.89 29.55
CA GLY A 362 -8.28 56.64 30.51
C GLY A 362 -9.18 55.82 31.45
N GLN A 363 -8.66 55.51 32.63
CA GLN A 363 -9.44 55.42 33.89
C GLN A 363 -10.12 56.78 34.18
N PRO A 364 -11.21 56.87 35.00
CA PRO A 364 -11.22 56.40 36.39
C PRO A 364 -12.51 55.79 36.94
N ALA A 365 -12.36 55.29 38.17
CA ALA A 365 -13.35 54.86 39.14
C ALA A 365 -14.55 55.81 39.27
N ASP A 366 -15.74 55.27 39.53
CA ASP A 366 -16.34 55.23 40.87
C ASP A 366 -17.77 54.65 40.80
N ARG A 367 -18.17 53.95 41.87
CA ARG A 367 -19.56 53.84 42.40
C ARG A 367 -20.59 53.03 41.60
N VAL A 368 -21.58 52.34 42.17
CA VAL A 368 -21.99 51.85 43.50
C VAL A 368 -23.39 51.26 43.22
N THR A 369 -23.75 50.14 43.89
CA THR A 369 -25.15 49.62 44.08
C THR A 369 -25.94 49.26 42.81
N ASP A 370 -26.94 48.39 42.77
CA ASP A 370 -27.62 47.47 43.69
C ASP A 370 -28.41 46.55 42.72
N ALA A 371 -28.40 45.23 42.94
CA ALA A 371 -29.54 44.48 43.48
C ALA A 371 -30.68 44.13 42.51
N ALA A 372 -31.18 42.92 42.75
CA ALA A 372 -32.50 42.37 42.43
C ALA A 372 -32.71 41.77 41.04
N GLY A 373 -33.00 40.46 41.06
CA GLY A 373 -33.62 39.72 39.97
C GLY A 373 -33.23 38.27 39.96
#